data_AF-A0A6B3C9S1-F1
#
_entry.id   AF-A0A6B3C9S1-F1
#
_cell.length_a   1.000
_cell.length_b   1.000
_cell.length_c   1.000
_cell.angle_alpha   90.00
_cell.angle_beta   90.00
_cell.angle_gamma   90.00
#
_symmetry.space_group_name_H-M   'P 1'
#
loop_
_entity.id
_entity.type
_entity.pdbx_description
1 polymer ?
#
loop_
_entity_poly.entity_id
_entity_poly.type
_entity_poly.pdbx_seq_one_letter_code
_entity_poly.pdbx_strand_id
1 'polypeptide(L)'
;FAKGIPVTAANGFLYVTAQMLGAAIGAGLAFLAYKKHFDQDADPAVKLGVFSTGPELRSYGWNFVTEVLATFVLVFIVLAFGPTPSGLGPLAVAMLVVGIGASLGGPTGYAINPARDLGPRIAHALLPIKGKGSS
;
A
#
# COMPACT_ATOMS: atom_id res chain seq x y z
N PHE A 1 18.52 1.97 1.92
CA PHE A 1 18.67 1.46 3.30
C PHE A 1 18.88 2.61 4.24
N ALA A 2 18.53 2.47 5.52
CA ALA A 2 18.79 3.54 6.50
C ALA A 2 20.30 3.76 6.62
N LYS A 3 20.70 4.98 6.98
CA LYS A 3 22.11 5.35 7.13
C LYS A 3 22.78 4.39 8.12
N GLY A 4 23.90 3.79 7.70
CA GLY A 4 24.64 2.82 8.50
C GLY A 4 24.21 1.36 8.35
N ILE A 5 23.19 1.06 7.54
CA ILE A 5 22.78 -0.33 7.26
C ILE A 5 23.37 -0.78 5.91
N PRO A 6 24.23 -1.83 5.90
CA PRO A 6 24.81 -2.37 4.68
C PRO A 6 23.75 -2.87 3.69
N VAL A 7 24.00 -2.68 2.40
CA VAL A 7 23.16 -3.21 1.32
C VAL A 7 23.50 -4.68 1.12
N THR A 8 22.75 -5.56 1.77
CA THR A 8 22.91 -7.03 1.65
C THR A 8 21.58 -7.70 1.39
N ALA A 9 21.60 -8.89 0.80
CA ALA A 9 20.39 -9.68 0.59
C ALA A 9 19.64 -9.97 1.90
N ALA A 10 20.37 -10.27 2.99
CA ALA A 10 19.82 -10.48 4.31
C ALA A 10 19.09 -9.23 4.84
N ASN A 11 19.72 -8.05 4.75
CA ASN A 11 19.07 -6.81 5.16
C ASN A 11 17.87 -6.47 4.26
N GLY A 12 17.97 -6.71 2.96
CA GLY A 12 16.83 -6.54 2.04
C GLY A 12 15.63 -7.39 2.45
N PHE A 13 15.86 -8.68 2.73
CA PHE A 13 14.83 -9.58 3.21
C PHE A 13 14.20 -9.10 4.52
N LEU A 14 15.02 -8.72 5.51
CA LEU A 14 14.52 -8.20 6.79
C LEU A 14 13.66 -6.94 6.61
N TYR A 15 14.06 -6.02 5.73
CA TYR A 15 13.28 -4.83 5.41
C TYR A 15 11.91 -5.18 4.83
N VAL A 16 11.87 -6.10 3.86
CA VAL A 16 10.60 -6.54 3.24
C VAL A 16 9.71 -7.19 4.29
N THR A 17 10.23 -8.13 5.09
CA THR A 17 9.45 -8.79 6.14
C THR A 17 8.94 -7.80 7.17
N ALA A 18 9.77 -6.87 7.64
CA ALA A 18 9.34 -5.85 8.60
C ALA A 18 8.25 -4.92 8.04
N GLN A 19 8.37 -4.50 6.78
CA GLN A 19 7.35 -3.69 6.11
C GLN A 19 6.02 -4.44 5.97
N MET A 20 6.08 -5.72 5.56
CA MET A 20 4.91 -6.60 5.44
C MET A 20 4.19 -6.76 6.77
N LEU A 21 4.94 -7.05 7.85
CA LEU A 21 4.39 -7.20 9.20
C LEU A 21 3.80 -5.88 9.72
N GLY A 22 4.51 -4.76 9.53
CA GLY A 22 4.02 -3.45 9.93
C GLY A 22 2.71 -3.08 9.23
N ALA A 23 2.61 -3.35 7.93
CA ALA A 23 1.38 -3.09 7.16
C ALA A 23 0.22 -4.01 7.61
N ALA A 24 0.48 -5.30 7.85
CA ALA A 24 -0.52 -6.23 8.38
C ALA A 24 -1.01 -5.83 9.78
N ILE A 25 -0.11 -5.42 10.68
CA ILE A 25 -0.46 -4.91 12.01
C ILE A 25 -1.30 -3.64 11.89
N GLY A 26 -0.89 -2.69 11.05
CA GLY A 26 -1.65 -1.47 10.80
C GLY A 26 -3.08 -1.75 10.33
N ALA A 27 -3.24 -2.75 9.45
CA ALA A 27 -4.55 -3.19 8.99
C ALA A 27 -5.40 -3.83 10.10
N GLY A 28 -4.79 -4.62 10.99
CA GLY A 28 -5.44 -5.14 12.20
C GLY A 28 -5.90 -4.02 13.15
N LEU A 29 -5.06 -3.00 13.35
CA LEU A 29 -5.42 -1.83 14.16
C LEU A 29 -6.59 -1.05 13.52
N ALA A 30 -6.60 -0.88 12.20
CA ALA A 30 -7.73 -0.28 11.49
C ALA A 30 -9.01 -1.11 11.68
N PHE A 31 -8.95 -2.44 11.56
CA PHE A 31 -10.09 -3.29 11.85
C PHE A 31 -10.62 -3.11 13.28
N LEU A 32 -9.75 -3.05 14.28
CA LEU A 32 -10.15 -2.82 15.67
C LEU A 32 -10.80 -1.46 15.85
N ALA A 33 -10.22 -0.40 15.27
CA ALA A 33 -10.76 0.96 15.33
C ALA A 33 -12.14 1.07 14.68
N TYR A 34 -12.37 0.36 13.57
CA TYR A 34 -13.61 0.43 12.78
C TYR A 34 -14.50 -0.81 12.96
N LYS A 35 -14.31 -1.61 14.02
CA LYS A 35 -14.97 -2.93 14.19
C LYS A 35 -16.48 -2.90 13.97
N LYS A 36 -17.16 -1.89 14.52
CA LYS A 36 -18.63 -1.75 14.41
C LYS A 36 -19.09 -1.36 13.01
N HIS A 37 -18.26 -0.67 12.23
CA HIS A 37 -18.53 -0.39 10.82
C HIS A 37 -18.37 -1.66 9.99
N PHE A 38 -17.35 -2.48 10.28
CA PHE A 38 -17.16 -3.77 9.62
C PHE A 38 -18.26 -4.80 9.91
N ASP A 39 -18.99 -4.66 11.02
CA ASP A 39 -20.15 -5.49 11.37
C ASP A 39 -21.41 -5.14 10.57
N GLN A 40 -21.45 -3.96 9.94
CA GLN A 40 -22.55 -3.58 9.05
C GLN A 40 -22.48 -4.37 7.74
N ASP A 41 -23.63 -4.50 7.09
CA ASP A 41 -23.70 -5.12 5.78
C ASP A 41 -23.16 -4.14 4.73
N ALA A 42 -22.26 -4.65 3.89
CA ALA A 42 -21.65 -3.92 2.79
C ALA A 42 -21.15 -4.95 1.76
N ASP A 43 -20.97 -4.52 0.52
CA ASP A 43 -20.34 -5.34 -0.51
C ASP A 43 -18.96 -5.85 0.00
N PRO A 44 -18.67 -7.17 -0.11
CA PRO A 44 -17.36 -7.72 0.23
C PRO A 44 -16.17 -6.96 -0.38
N ALA A 45 -16.30 -6.47 -1.62
CA ALA A 45 -15.26 -5.71 -2.30
C ALA A 45 -14.97 -4.37 -1.61
N VAL A 46 -16.00 -3.71 -1.06
CA VAL A 46 -15.84 -2.47 -0.29
C VAL A 46 -15.09 -2.74 1.02
N LYS A 47 -15.37 -3.87 1.67
CA LYS A 47 -14.63 -4.28 2.89
C LYS A 47 -13.17 -4.58 2.57
N LEU A 48 -12.89 -5.31 1.49
CA LEU A 48 -11.53 -5.59 1.02
C LEU A 48 -10.77 -4.30 0.65
N GLY A 49 -11.46 -3.34 0.03
CA GLY A 49 -10.90 -2.05 -0.41
C GLY A 49 -10.31 -1.20 0.72
N VAL A 50 -10.71 -1.42 1.97
CA VAL A 50 -10.10 -0.76 3.14
C VAL A 50 -8.68 -1.28 3.40
N PHE A 51 -8.39 -2.53 3.04
CA PHE A 51 -7.14 -3.20 3.32
C PHE A 51 -6.19 -3.10 2.13
N SER A 52 -6.68 -3.46 0.96
CA SER A 52 -5.86 -3.64 -0.25
C SER A 52 -6.55 -3.06 -1.48
N THR A 53 -5.80 -2.85 -2.54
CA THR A 53 -6.35 -2.29 -3.78
C THR A 53 -7.03 -3.38 -4.63
N GLY A 54 -7.88 -2.94 -5.54
CA GLY A 54 -8.54 -3.79 -6.52
C GLY A 54 -8.67 -3.03 -7.84
N PRO A 55 -8.59 -3.71 -8.99
CA PRO A 55 -8.78 -3.05 -10.27
C PRO A 55 -10.26 -2.70 -10.46
N GLU A 56 -10.53 -1.48 -10.92
CA GLU A 56 -11.89 -1.07 -11.33
C GLU A 56 -12.35 -1.92 -12.53
N LEU A 57 -11.46 -2.07 -13.51
CA LEU A 57 -11.60 -3.00 -14.62
C LEU A 57 -10.43 -3.97 -14.62
N ARG A 58 -10.75 -5.26 -14.43
CA ARG A 58 -9.75 -6.32 -14.34
C ARG A 58 -9.15 -6.63 -15.71
N SER A 59 -7.90 -6.27 -15.88
CA SER A 59 -7.06 -6.61 -17.02
C SER A 59 -5.60 -6.67 -16.58
N TYR A 60 -5.09 -7.89 -16.35
CA TYR A 60 -3.78 -8.08 -15.72
C TYR A 60 -2.65 -7.31 -16.42
N GLY A 61 -2.60 -7.31 -17.75
CA GLY A 61 -1.58 -6.58 -18.51
C GLY A 61 -1.69 -5.07 -18.33
N TRP A 62 -2.90 -4.50 -18.47
CA TRP A 62 -3.09 -3.06 -18.35
C TRP A 62 -2.99 -2.56 -16.91
N ASN A 63 -3.49 -3.33 -15.93
CA ASN A 63 -3.33 -3.00 -14.51
C ASN A 63 -1.84 -3.03 -14.11
N PHE A 64 -1.07 -3.99 -14.64
CA PHE A 64 0.39 -4.01 -14.44
C PHE A 64 1.06 -2.76 -15.01
N VAL A 65 0.70 -2.34 -16.23
CA VAL A 65 1.22 -1.10 -16.83
C VAL A 65 0.92 0.11 -15.95
N THR A 66 -0.30 0.24 -15.42
CA THR A 66 -0.66 1.33 -14.49
C THR A 66 0.23 1.34 -13.25
N GLU A 67 0.39 0.21 -12.58
CA GLU A 67 1.22 0.12 -11.37
C GLU A 67 2.70 0.38 -11.65
N VAL A 68 3.22 -0.06 -12.81
CA VAL A 68 4.60 0.25 -13.24
C VAL A 68 4.78 1.76 -13.41
N LEU A 69 3.86 2.44 -14.09
CA LEU A 69 3.94 3.88 -14.31
C LEU A 69 3.83 4.67 -13.00
N ALA A 70 2.86 4.33 -12.15
CA ALA A 70 2.67 4.99 -10.86
C ALA A 70 3.86 4.78 -9.92
N THR A 71 4.39 3.55 -9.85
CA THR A 71 5.58 3.24 -9.04
C THR A 71 6.84 3.90 -9.59
N PHE A 72 7.00 3.98 -10.91
CA PHE A 72 8.10 4.70 -11.55
C PHE A 72 8.10 6.18 -11.13
N VAL A 73 6.95 6.85 -11.23
CA VAL A 73 6.82 8.26 -10.80
C VAL A 73 7.18 8.43 -9.33
N LEU A 74 6.69 7.54 -8.45
CA LEU A 74 7.01 7.55 -7.02
C LEU A 74 8.53 7.46 -6.79
N VAL A 75 9.17 6.41 -7.32
CA VAL A 75 10.58 6.13 -7.08
C VAL A 75 11.47 7.22 -7.70
N PHE A 76 11.16 7.64 -8.93
CA PHE A 76 11.91 8.69 -9.64
C PHE A 76 11.95 9.99 -8.84
N ILE A 77 10.78 10.46 -8.36
CA ILE A 77 10.70 11.73 -7.63
C ILE A 77 11.30 11.60 -6.22
N VAL A 78 11.09 10.48 -5.51
CA VAL A 78 11.71 10.24 -4.19
C VAL A 78 13.24 10.28 -4.29
N LEU A 79 13.82 9.69 -5.35
CA LEU A 79 15.25 9.75 -5.60
C LEU A 79 15.72 11.16 -5.97
N ALA A 80 14.93 11.91 -6.75
CA ALA A 80 15.21 13.31 -7.08
C ALA A 80 15.20 14.24 -5.86
N PHE A 81 14.37 13.93 -4.84
CA PHE A 81 14.34 14.68 -3.57
C PHE A 81 15.49 14.32 -2.63
N GLY A 82 16.11 13.15 -2.76
CA GLY A 82 17.16 12.66 -1.86
C GLY A 82 18.31 13.64 -1.57
N PRO A 83 18.83 14.40 -2.55
CA PRO A 83 19.87 15.41 -2.34
C PRO A 83 19.39 16.70 -1.68
N THR A 84 18.09 16.93 -1.54
CA THR A 84 17.52 18.18 -1.03
C THR A 84 17.51 18.17 0.51
N PRO A 85 18.29 19.03 1.20
CA PRO A 85 18.39 19.02 2.67
C PRO A 85 17.17 19.60 3.39
N SER A 86 16.01 19.69 2.74
CA SER A 86 14.86 20.36 3.32
C SER A 86 14.17 19.46 4.35
N GLY A 87 13.84 20.03 5.51
CA GLY A 87 12.99 19.37 6.51
C GLY A 87 11.57 19.04 6.02
N LEU A 88 11.25 19.41 4.77
CA LEU A 88 9.98 19.15 4.10
C LEU A 88 9.98 17.84 3.31
N GLY A 89 11.10 17.10 3.20
CA GLY A 89 11.19 15.84 2.45
C GLY A 89 10.01 14.88 2.69
N PRO A 90 9.65 14.56 3.95
CA PRO A 90 8.50 13.69 4.23
C PRO A 90 7.15 14.26 3.74
N LEU A 91 6.94 15.57 3.88
CA LEU A 91 5.71 16.22 3.41
C LEU A 91 5.63 16.20 1.88
N ALA A 92 6.75 16.45 1.19
CA ALA A 92 6.82 16.41 -0.26
C ALA A 92 6.50 15.01 -0.80
N VAL A 93 7.03 13.95 -0.16
CA VAL A 93 6.70 12.56 -0.51
C VAL A 93 5.24 12.23 -0.20
N ALA A 94 4.67 12.71 0.90
CA ALA A 94 3.25 12.53 1.20
C ALA A 94 2.36 13.18 0.12
N MET A 95 2.67 14.42 -0.28
CA MET A 95 1.93 15.12 -1.34
C MET A 95 2.09 14.46 -2.71
N LEU A 96 3.25 13.87 -2.99
CA LEU A 96 3.47 13.06 -4.19
C LEU A 96 2.52 11.86 -4.22
N VAL A 97 2.41 11.12 -3.11
CA VAL A 97 1.49 9.97 -3.02
C VAL A 97 0.03 10.40 -3.23
N VAL A 98 -0.38 11.55 -2.67
CA VAL A 98 -1.71 12.14 -2.92
C VAL A 98 -1.90 12.46 -4.42
N GLY A 99 -0.91 13.09 -5.05
CA GLY A 99 -0.95 13.41 -6.48
C GLY A 99 -1.06 12.17 -7.37
N ILE A 100 -0.32 11.10 -7.05
CA ILE A 100 -0.42 9.81 -7.74
C ILE A 100 -1.83 9.24 -7.58
N GLY A 101 -2.37 9.22 -6.36
CA GLY A 101 -3.73 8.72 -6.12
C GLY A 101 -4.80 9.49 -6.90
N ALA A 102 -4.68 10.82 -6.95
CA ALA A 102 -5.63 11.67 -7.66
C ALA A 102 -5.54 11.58 -9.20
N SER A 103 -4.39 11.18 -9.76
CA SER A 103 -4.14 11.20 -11.22
C SER A 103 -4.03 9.82 -11.86
N LEU A 104 -3.30 8.90 -11.23
CA LEU A 104 -3.00 7.55 -11.75
C LEU A 104 -3.72 6.45 -10.95
N GLY A 105 -4.44 6.82 -9.89
CA GLY A 105 -5.09 5.87 -8.98
C GLY A 105 -6.35 5.21 -9.50
N GLY A 106 -7.07 5.82 -10.44
CA GLY A 106 -8.38 5.34 -10.91
C GLY A 106 -8.42 3.87 -11.33
N PRO A 107 -7.49 3.37 -12.17
CA PRO A 107 -7.59 2.01 -12.69
C PRO A 107 -7.32 0.90 -11.66
N THR A 108 -6.46 1.12 -10.67
CA THR A 108 -5.93 0.07 -9.77
C THR A 108 -5.94 0.40 -8.29
N GLY A 109 -6.29 1.63 -7.91
CA GLY A 109 -6.21 2.11 -6.52
C GLY A 109 -4.79 2.45 -6.06
N TYR A 110 -3.84 2.67 -6.98
CA TYR A 110 -2.46 3.12 -6.71
C TYR A 110 -1.76 2.32 -5.60
N ALA A 111 -1.58 1.01 -5.81
CA ALA A 111 -0.92 0.17 -4.82
C ALA A 111 0.49 0.66 -4.52
N ILE A 112 1.30 0.90 -5.57
CA ILE A 112 2.64 1.52 -5.63
C ILE A 112 3.70 1.01 -4.63
N ASN A 113 3.34 0.04 -3.80
CA ASN A 113 4.11 -0.53 -2.71
C ASN A 113 3.57 -1.95 -2.42
N PRO A 114 4.38 -3.00 -2.64
CA PRO A 114 3.96 -4.38 -2.39
C PRO A 114 3.55 -4.66 -0.95
N ALA A 115 4.22 -4.05 0.03
CA ALA A 115 3.91 -4.26 1.44
C ALA A 115 2.59 -3.61 1.86
N ARG A 116 2.27 -2.43 1.30
CA ARG A 116 1.02 -1.71 1.52
C ARG A 116 -0.20 -2.46 0.99
N ASP A 117 -0.02 -3.33 0.00
CA ASP A 117 -1.10 -4.14 -0.56
C ASP A 117 -1.15 -5.54 0.05
N LEU A 118 -0.06 -6.31 -0.05
CA LEU A 118 -0.05 -7.72 0.29
C LEU A 118 -0.15 -7.96 1.81
N GLY A 119 0.50 -7.13 2.63
CA GLY A 119 0.45 -7.28 4.09
C GLY A 119 -0.98 -7.13 4.63
N PRO A 120 -1.68 -6.02 4.33
CA PRO A 120 -3.08 -5.84 4.67
C PRO A 120 -4.02 -6.87 4.01
N ARG A 121 -3.75 -7.32 2.77
CA ARG A 121 -4.54 -8.39 2.12
C ARG A 121 -4.46 -9.71 2.89
N ILE A 122 -3.27 -10.08 3.36
CA ILE A 122 -3.09 -11.25 4.25
C ILE A 122 -3.82 -11.04 5.56
N ALA A 123 -3.73 -9.85 6.17
CA ALA A 123 -4.48 -9.54 7.39
C ALA A 123 -5.99 -9.66 7.16
N HIS A 124 -6.52 -9.10 6.07
CA HIS A 124 -7.93 -9.24 5.69
C HIS A 124 -8.33 -10.72 5.57
N ALA A 125 -7.49 -11.57 4.95
CA ALA A 125 -7.74 -13.00 4.83
C ALA A 125 -7.83 -13.72 6.18
N LEU A 126 -7.06 -13.28 7.18
CA LEU A 126 -7.00 -13.89 8.52
C LEU A 126 -8.03 -13.32 9.51
N LEU A 127 -8.37 -12.04 9.41
CA LEU A 127 -9.24 -11.36 10.38
C LEU A 127 -10.70 -11.85 10.30
N PRO A 128 -11.43 -11.94 11.44
CA PRO A 128 -12.81 -12.40 11.49
C PRO A 128 -13.79 -11.27 11.10
N ILE A 129 -13.71 -10.80 9.86
CA ILE A 129 -14.59 -9.75 9.32
C ILE A 129 -15.87 -10.40 8.77
N LYS A 130 -17.04 -9.97 9.26
CA LYS A 130 -18.34 -10.51 8.85
C LYS A 130 -18.60 -10.21 7.36
N GLY A 131 -18.93 -11.24 6.57
CA GLY A 131 -19.31 -11.07 5.15
C GLY A 131 -18.19 -10.56 4.24
N LYS A 132 -16.92 -10.79 4.59
CA LYS A 132 -15.76 -10.19 3.90
C LYS A 132 -15.40 -10.77 2.52
N GLY A 133 -15.98 -11.91 2.13
CA GLY A 133 -15.63 -12.60 0.88
C GLY A 133 -14.19 -13.14 0.84
N SER A 134 -13.68 -13.37 -0.37
CA SER A 134 -12.28 -13.75 -0.62
C SER A 134 -11.36 -12.54 -0.62
N SER A 135 -10.07 -12.76 -0.33
CA SER A 135 -9.03 -11.71 -0.37
C SER A 135 -8.23 -11.74 -1.67
#